data_AF-A0A4V1ZB19-F1
#
_entry.id   AF-A0A4V1ZB19-F1
#
_cell.length_a   1.000
_cell.length_b   1.000
_cell.length_c   1.000
_cell.angle_alpha   90.00
_cell.angle_beta   90.00
_cell.angle_gamma   90.00
#
_symmetry.space_group_name_H-M   'P 1'
#
loop_
_entity.id
_entity.type
_entity.pdbx_description
1 polymer ?
#
loop_
_entity_poly.entity_id
_entity_poly.type
_entity_poly.pdbx_seq_one_letter_code
_entity_poly.pdbx_strand_id
1 'polypeptide(L)'
;MKFSALFVLTLLCAGCQPGLEKQAKSAVSEFVSFRLDEPRDYRAGRFVLRPYTRRDSVAYAATLIGAADSSSVTRPVKQPDSVRVGTFVHHAFEESTKTGRVTRDSGDFVVYPNREVVQLVMKPAK
;
A
#
# COMPACT_ATOMS: atom_id res chain seq x y z
N MET A 1 -0.15 39.89 -44.36
CA MET A 1 -0.76 38.56 -44.19
C MET A 1 0.31 37.50 -44.43
N LYS A 2 0.60 36.64 -43.43
CA LYS A 2 1.05 35.24 -43.54
C LYS A 2 1.72 34.82 -42.22
N PHE A 3 0.90 34.29 -41.30
CA PHE A 3 1.37 33.48 -40.18
C PHE A 3 1.59 32.07 -40.72
N SER A 4 2.84 31.69 -40.95
CA SER A 4 3.18 30.31 -41.26
C SER A 4 3.40 29.53 -39.98
N ALA A 5 2.55 28.52 -39.83
CA ALA A 5 2.50 27.52 -38.78
C ALA A 5 3.79 26.72 -38.65
N LEU A 6 4.16 26.39 -37.40
CA LEU A 6 4.86 25.17 -37.02
C LEU A 6 4.70 24.97 -35.51
N PHE A 7 3.49 24.55 -35.11
CA PHE A 7 3.15 24.12 -33.75
C PHE A 7 2.85 22.62 -33.81
N VAL A 8 3.89 21.79 -33.90
CA VAL A 8 3.76 20.33 -33.76
C VAL A 8 4.93 19.84 -32.90
N LEU A 9 4.82 20.02 -31.58
CA LEU A 9 5.76 19.41 -30.64
C LEU A 9 5.12 19.13 -29.27
N THR A 10 4.00 18.41 -29.24
CA THR A 10 3.38 18.01 -27.96
C THR A 10 2.55 16.73 -28.09
N LEU A 11 3.12 15.57 -28.41
CA LEU A 11 2.38 14.30 -28.23
C LEU A 11 3.27 13.05 -28.18
N LEU A 12 4.22 12.98 -27.24
CA LEU A 12 4.92 11.72 -26.90
C LEU A 12 5.11 11.48 -25.39
N CYS A 13 4.22 12.01 -24.55
CA CYS A 13 4.20 11.68 -23.10
C CYS A 13 3.01 10.80 -22.70
N ALA A 14 2.54 9.92 -23.58
CA ALA A 14 1.55 8.90 -23.23
C ALA A 14 2.29 7.60 -22.90
N GLY A 15 2.41 7.26 -21.61
CA GLY A 15 2.58 5.85 -21.23
C GLY A 15 3.71 5.48 -20.26
N CYS A 16 4.37 6.42 -19.57
CA CYS A 16 5.23 6.04 -18.44
C CYS A 16 4.36 5.76 -17.20
N GLN A 17 3.60 4.66 -17.24
CA GLN A 17 2.91 4.19 -16.04
C GLN A 17 3.98 3.82 -15.01
N PRO A 18 3.94 4.39 -13.80
CA PRO A 18 4.87 3.99 -12.75
C PRO A 18 4.71 2.48 -12.52
N GLY A 19 5.82 1.76 -12.44
CA GLY A 19 5.78 0.32 -12.13
C GLY A 19 4.99 0.06 -10.83
N LEU A 20 4.40 -1.13 -10.72
CA LEU A 20 3.51 -1.52 -9.60
C LEU A 20 4.10 -1.20 -8.22
N GLU A 21 5.42 -1.31 -8.07
CA GLU A 21 6.13 -0.96 -6.84
C GLU A 21 6.09 0.53 -6.51
N LYS A 22 6.32 1.40 -7.51
CA LYS A 22 6.27 2.85 -7.33
C LYS A 22 4.84 3.31 -7.03
N GLN A 23 3.87 2.70 -7.69
CA GLN A 23 2.45 2.91 -7.40
C GLN A 23 2.09 2.49 -5.97
N ALA A 24 2.57 1.33 -5.52
CA ALA A 24 2.33 0.85 -4.16
C ALA A 24 2.97 1.75 -3.09
N LYS A 25 4.22 2.16 -3.27
CA LYS A 25 4.89 3.12 -2.37
C LYS A 25 4.12 4.43 -2.28
N SER A 26 3.72 5.00 -3.43
CA SER A 26 2.95 6.25 -3.46
C SER A 26 1.61 6.13 -2.75
N ALA A 27 0.87 5.04 -2.98
CA ALA A 27 -0.43 4.82 -2.35
C ALA A 27 -0.31 4.66 -0.83
N VAL A 28 0.71 3.95 -0.35
CA VAL A 28 0.96 3.80 1.09
C VAL A 28 1.40 5.12 1.73
N SER A 29 2.30 5.88 1.09
CA SER A 29 2.68 7.20 1.60
C SER A 29 1.50 8.13 1.73
N GLU A 30 0.64 8.18 0.71
CA GLU A 30 -0.59 8.97 0.71
C GLU A 30 -1.57 8.52 1.80
N PHE A 31 -1.78 7.21 1.91
CA PHE A 31 -2.64 6.63 2.95
C PHE A 31 -2.15 6.95 4.37
N VAL A 32 -0.84 6.84 4.63
CA VAL A 32 -0.26 7.11 5.94
C VAL A 32 -0.31 8.61 6.23
N SER A 33 0.13 9.46 5.30
CA SER A 33 0.19 10.91 5.55
C SER A 33 -1.18 11.50 5.86
N PHE A 34 -2.27 11.01 5.24
CA PHE A 34 -3.63 11.46 5.54
C PHE A 34 -4.15 11.07 6.92
N ARG A 35 -3.51 10.10 7.59
CA ARG A 35 -3.89 9.65 8.94
C ARG A 35 -3.01 10.23 10.05
N LEU A 36 -1.97 10.97 9.69
CA LEU A 36 -1.12 11.69 10.64
C LEU A 36 -1.79 12.99 11.08
N ASP A 37 -1.43 13.45 12.27
CA ASP A 37 -1.97 14.69 12.84
C ASP A 37 -1.51 15.91 12.02
N GLU A 38 -0.25 15.87 11.57
CA GLU A 38 0.32 16.83 10.63
C GLU A 38 0.83 16.14 9.35
N PRO A 39 0.01 16.03 8.28
CA PRO A 39 0.42 15.40 7.02
C PRO A 39 1.66 16.04 6.35
N ARG A 40 1.93 17.33 6.64
CA ARG A 40 3.08 18.08 6.09
C ARG A 40 4.41 17.67 6.72
N ASP A 41 4.35 17.10 7.91
CA ASP A 41 5.51 16.69 8.69
C ASP A 41 5.80 15.18 8.58
N TYR A 42 5.06 14.51 7.69
CA TYR A 42 5.33 13.16 7.23
C TYR A 42 6.70 13.08 6.53
N ARG A 43 7.54 12.14 6.96
CA ARG A 43 8.73 11.73 6.21
C ARG A 43 8.70 10.24 5.92
N ALA A 44 8.68 9.91 4.64
CA ALA A 44 8.78 8.54 4.17
C ALA A 44 10.14 7.95 4.53
N GLY A 45 10.14 6.86 5.30
CA GLY A 45 11.32 6.07 5.56
C GLY A 45 11.45 4.89 4.59
N ARG A 46 11.86 3.73 5.11
CA ARG A 46 12.11 2.54 4.31
C ARG A 46 10.81 1.89 3.83
N PHE A 47 10.85 1.33 2.63
CA PHE A 47 9.82 0.44 2.10
C PHE A 47 10.41 -0.94 1.83
N VAL A 48 9.70 -1.99 2.25
CA VAL A 48 9.98 -3.37 1.86
C VAL A 48 8.76 -3.90 1.13
N LEU A 49 8.94 -4.32 -0.12
CA LEU A 49 7.85 -4.76 -1.00
C LEU A 49 8.01 -6.23 -1.34
N ARG A 50 6.88 -6.93 -1.41
CA ARG A 50 6.81 -8.28 -1.97
C ARG A 50 5.45 -8.52 -2.60
N PRO A 51 5.31 -9.47 -3.54
CA PRO A 51 4.00 -9.91 -4.02
C PRO A 51 3.12 -10.34 -2.85
N TYR A 52 1.85 -9.95 -2.88
CA TYR A 52 0.83 -10.43 -1.95
C TYR A 52 -0.08 -11.40 -2.68
N THR A 53 -0.18 -12.63 -2.20
CA THR A 53 -0.89 -13.73 -2.87
C THR A 53 -2.24 -14.02 -2.23
N ARG A 54 -3.09 -14.79 -2.93
CA ARG A 54 -4.33 -15.32 -2.34
C ARG A 54 -4.05 -16.11 -1.06
N ARG A 55 -2.98 -16.91 -1.03
CA ARG A 55 -2.57 -17.65 0.17
C ARG A 55 -2.25 -16.73 1.33
N ASP A 56 -1.53 -15.63 1.09
CA ASP A 56 -1.22 -14.66 2.14
C ASP A 56 -2.49 -13.99 2.69
N SER A 57 -3.45 -13.70 1.81
CA SER A 57 -4.77 -13.16 2.19
C SER A 57 -5.58 -14.11 3.05
N VAL A 58 -5.66 -15.38 2.68
CA VAL A 58 -6.33 -16.41 3.48
C VAL A 58 -5.63 -16.62 4.82
N ALA A 59 -4.29 -16.66 4.83
CA ALA A 59 -3.51 -16.79 6.05
C ALA A 59 -3.77 -15.62 7.01
N TYR A 60 -3.81 -14.39 6.50
CA TYR A 60 -4.16 -13.21 7.31
C TYR A 60 -5.62 -13.26 7.81
N ALA A 61 -6.58 -13.62 6.95
CA ALA A 61 -7.97 -13.79 7.38
C ALA A 61 -8.09 -14.84 8.50
N ALA A 62 -7.32 -15.92 8.43
CA ALA A 62 -7.28 -16.95 9.47
C ALA A 62 -6.72 -16.42 10.80
N THR A 63 -5.75 -15.48 10.81
CA THR A 63 -5.28 -14.88 12.07
C THR A 63 -6.33 -13.98 12.70
N LEU A 64 -7.17 -13.32 11.90
CA LEU A 64 -8.29 -12.52 12.39
C LEU A 64 -9.41 -13.40 12.96
N ILE A 65 -9.76 -14.50 12.28
CA ILE A 65 -10.82 -15.44 12.71
C ILE A 65 -10.37 -16.29 13.90
N GLY A 66 -9.11 -16.74 13.95
CA GLY A 66 -8.59 -17.45 15.13
C GLY A 66 -8.66 -16.63 16.42
N ALA A 67 -8.76 -15.30 16.31
CA ALA A 67 -8.97 -14.38 17.42
C ALA A 67 -10.46 -14.08 17.72
N ALA A 68 -11.39 -14.60 16.92
CA ALA A 68 -12.84 -14.39 17.02
C ALA A 68 -13.56 -15.74 16.84
N ASP A 69 -13.78 -16.46 17.94
CA ASP A 69 -14.53 -17.72 18.10
C ASP A 69 -14.93 -18.51 16.84
N SER A 70 -14.34 -19.70 16.72
CA SER A 70 -14.34 -20.58 15.54
C SER A 70 -15.66 -21.34 15.30
N SER A 71 -16.77 -20.64 15.05
CA SER A 71 -18.09 -21.29 14.92
C SER A 71 -18.58 -21.53 13.48
N SER A 72 -17.88 -21.05 12.44
CA SER A 72 -18.41 -21.13 11.07
C SER A 72 -17.35 -21.15 9.96
N VAL A 73 -16.30 -21.97 10.09
CA VAL A 73 -15.27 -22.06 9.04
C VAL A 73 -15.70 -23.05 7.96
N THR A 74 -16.28 -22.53 6.88
CA THR A 74 -16.39 -23.28 5.62
C THR A 74 -14.99 -23.47 5.03
N ARG A 75 -14.59 -24.74 4.83
CA ARG A 75 -13.26 -25.12 4.36
C ARG A 75 -12.96 -24.47 2.99
N PRO A 76 -11.81 -23.78 2.80
CA PRO A 76 -11.54 -23.12 1.53
C PRO A 76 -11.35 -24.14 0.39
N VAL A 77 -11.93 -23.81 -0.77
CA VAL A 77 -11.73 -24.52 -2.03
C VAL A 77 -10.27 -24.38 -2.46
N LYS A 78 -9.62 -25.50 -2.80
CA LYS A 78 -8.22 -25.62 -3.22
C LYS A 78 -7.99 -24.79 -4.50
N GLN A 79 -7.55 -23.54 -4.36
CA GLN A 79 -7.17 -22.67 -5.48
C GLN A 79 -5.64 -22.68 -5.66
N PRO A 80 -5.10 -22.32 -6.84
CA PRO A 80 -3.67 -22.15 -7.00
C PRO A 80 -3.15 -21.05 -6.07
N ASP A 81 -2.40 -21.48 -5.05
CA ASP A 81 -2.00 -20.70 -3.88
C ASP A 81 -1.06 -19.51 -4.18
N SER A 82 -0.53 -19.40 -5.41
CA SER A 82 0.50 -18.42 -5.79
C SER A 82 -0.02 -17.22 -6.58
N VAL A 83 -1.33 -17.13 -6.85
CA VAL A 83 -1.89 -16.00 -7.62
C VAL A 83 -1.66 -14.71 -6.84
N ARG A 84 -0.86 -13.80 -7.41
CA ARG A 84 -0.67 -12.44 -6.89
C ARG A 84 -1.98 -11.67 -6.99
N VAL A 85 -2.46 -11.16 -5.86
CA VAL A 85 -3.65 -10.30 -5.76
C VAL A 85 -3.31 -8.88 -5.38
N GLY A 86 -2.08 -8.60 -4.93
CA GLY A 86 -1.63 -7.25 -4.62
C GLY A 86 -0.13 -7.17 -4.38
N THR A 87 0.26 -6.11 -3.68
CA THR A 87 1.62 -5.85 -3.22
C THR A 87 1.58 -5.65 -1.72
N PHE A 88 2.32 -6.48 -0.98
CA PHE A 88 2.56 -6.24 0.43
C PHE A 88 3.64 -5.15 0.55
N VAL A 89 3.44 -4.23 1.46
CA VAL A 89 4.33 -3.12 1.74
C VAL A 89 4.50 -3.00 3.24
N HIS A 90 5.71 -3.26 3.74
CA HIS A 90 6.11 -2.79 5.06
C HIS A 90 6.70 -1.39 4.90
N HIS A 91 6.18 -0.42 5.63
CA HIS A 91 6.60 0.97 5.54
C HIS A 91 6.93 1.54 6.91
N ALA A 92 8.20 1.93 7.10
CA ALA A 92 8.64 2.73 8.23
C ALA A 92 8.57 4.21 7.86
N PHE A 93 8.10 5.05 8.78
CA PHE A 93 7.95 6.48 8.57
C PHE A 93 8.24 7.27 9.84
N GLU A 94 8.48 8.57 9.66
CA GLU A 94 8.62 9.52 10.76
C GLU A 94 7.49 10.55 10.66
N GLU A 95 6.98 10.97 11.83
CA GLU A 95 6.06 12.09 11.99
C GLU A 95 6.71 13.09 12.95
N SER A 96 6.83 14.35 12.53
CA SER A 96 7.16 15.44 13.44
C SER A 96 5.87 16.13 13.87
N THR A 97 5.66 16.25 15.17
CA THR A 97 4.51 16.99 15.72
C THR A 97 4.86 18.48 15.86
N LYS A 98 3.85 19.37 15.95
CA LYS A 98 4.04 20.81 16.21
C LYS A 98 4.97 21.13 17.39
N THR A 99 5.07 20.23 18.37
CA THR A 99 5.94 20.38 19.55
C THR A 99 7.42 20.13 19.25
N GLY A 100 7.76 19.78 18.00
CA GLY A 100 9.11 19.39 17.57
C GLY A 100 9.46 17.94 17.89
N ARG A 101 8.54 17.16 18.50
CA ARG A 101 8.77 15.73 18.76
C ARG A 101 8.72 14.96 17.45
N VAL A 102 9.80 14.22 17.16
CA VAL A 102 9.85 13.26 16.05
C VAL A 102 9.54 11.87 16.58
N THR A 103 8.49 11.26 16.04
CA THR A 103 8.10 9.89 16.34
C THR A 103 8.41 9.01 15.13
N ARG A 104 9.00 7.83 15.37
CA ARG A 104 9.19 6.81 14.34
C ARG A 104 8.13 5.74 14.52
N ASP A 105 7.49 5.36 13.43
CA ASP A 105 6.49 4.30 13.42
C ASP A 105 6.64 3.44 12.15
N SER A 106 5.95 2.31 12.12
CA SER A 106 5.91 1.43 10.96
C SER A 106 4.60 0.70 10.87
N GLY A 107 4.19 0.38 9.64
CA GLY A 107 2.99 -0.39 9.37
C GLY A 107 3.18 -1.39 8.25
N ASP A 108 2.37 -2.45 8.31
CA ASP A 108 2.21 -3.42 7.23
C ASP A 108 0.94 -3.10 6.45
N PHE A 109 1.06 -3.06 5.13
CA PHE A 109 -0.01 -2.67 4.22
C PHE A 109 -0.11 -3.64 3.04
N VAL A 110 -1.31 -3.74 2.47
CA VAL A 110 -1.55 -4.37 1.18
C VAL A 110 -2.09 -3.32 0.23
N VAL A 111 -1.47 -3.21 -0.94
CA VAL A 111 -1.95 -2.38 -2.04
C VAL A 111 -2.48 -3.29 -3.13
N TYR A 112 -3.77 -3.16 -3.43
CA TYR A 112 -4.43 -3.87 -4.51
C TYR A 112 -4.25 -3.15 -5.86
N PRO A 113 -4.44 -3.83 -7.00
CA PRO A 113 -4.30 -3.22 -8.34
C PRO A 113 -5.20 -2.00 -8.57
N ASN A 114 -6.33 -1.92 -7.89
CA ASN A 114 -7.25 -0.77 -7.88
C ASN A 114 -6.74 0.43 -7.04
N ARG A 115 -5.51 0.36 -6.51
CA ARG A 115 -4.89 1.33 -5.57
C ARG A 115 -5.51 1.39 -4.18
N GLU A 116 -6.40 0.48 -3.85
CA GLU A 116 -6.91 0.36 -2.49
C GLU A 116 -5.79 -0.07 -1.55
N VAL A 117 -5.69 0.61 -0.41
CA VAL A 117 -4.69 0.35 0.63
C VAL A 117 -5.38 -0.16 1.87
N VAL A 118 -5.00 -1.36 2.32
CA VAL A 118 -5.47 -1.97 3.55
C VAL A 118 -4.31 -2.11 4.51
N GLN A 119 -4.45 -1.56 5.72
CA GLN A 119 -3.48 -1.75 6.80
C GLN A 119 -3.73 -3.11 7.46
N LEU A 120 -2.68 -3.93 7.56
CA LEU A 120 -2.71 -5.20 8.25
C LEU A 120 -2.42 -4.96 9.74
N VAL A 121 -3.42 -5.21 10.58
CA VAL A 121 -3.24 -5.19 12.03
C VAL A 121 -2.84 -6.60 12.47
N MET A 122 -1.57 -6.80 12.83
CA MET A 122 -1.17 -8.02 13.55
C MET A 122 -1.45 -7.80 15.04
N LYS A 123 -2.26 -8.68 15.66
CA LYS A 123 -2.32 -8.73 17.12
C LYS A 123 -1.01 -9.36 17.62
N PRO A 124 -0.35 -8.79 18.65
CA PRO A 124 0.76 -9.47 19.30
C PRO A 124 0.26 -10.80 19.87
N ALA A 125 0.98 -11.89 19.59
CA ALA A 125 0.80 -13.13 20.32
C ALA A 125 1.15 -12.85 21.79
N LYS A 126 0.20 -13.07 22.69
CA LYS A 126 0.35 -12.88 24.13
C LYS A 126 1.16 -14.03 24.74
#